data_AF-A0A352PY80-F1
#
_entry.id   AF-A0A352PY80-F1
#
_cell.length_a   1.000
_cell.length_b   1.000
_cell.length_c   1.000
_cell.angle_alpha   90.00
_cell.angle_beta   90.00
_cell.angle_gamma   90.00
#
_symmetry.space_group_name_H-M   'P 1'
#
loop_
_entity.id
_entity.type
_entity.pdbx_description
1 polymer ?
#
loop_
_entity_poly.entity_id
_entity_poly.type
_entity_poly.pdbx_seq_one_letter_code
_entity_poly.pdbx_strand_id
1 'polypeptide(L)'
;MIFSRTAVSYTSISRLSPSSSTTRKRMHRREPRTYDPTNGEAHMLTDKIQITTLPITDTFTQQRRLLQDRGELALIEDGTPFRHLGYFSLRPGSGFYRGGHYHLRKTEFFYVVGGRAHIRLVDLDTGQRSETVLEAGQRVKIKPRCAHRFEAEQEVHVIEYYDGVYDREDDHPYQDF
;
A
#
# COMPACT_ATOMS: atom_id res chain seq x y z
N MET A 1 -41.28 10.09 27.05
CA MET A 1 -42.66 9.81 27.47
C MET A 1 -43.49 9.52 26.24
N ILE A 2 -44.30 8.46 26.33
CA ILE A 2 -45.10 7.80 25.29
C ILE A 2 -46.46 8.49 25.16
N PHE A 3 -47.06 8.47 23.96
CA PHE A 3 -48.50 8.35 23.60
C PHE A 3 -48.65 8.93 22.17
N SER A 4 -49.51 8.48 21.27
CA SER A 4 -50.47 7.37 21.17
C SER A 4 -50.77 7.19 19.67
N ARG A 5 -51.20 5.99 19.29
CA ARG A 5 -51.59 5.60 17.93
C ARG A 5 -52.92 6.23 17.50
N THR A 6 -53.09 6.43 16.19
CA THR A 6 -54.38 6.14 15.53
C THR A 6 -54.12 5.63 14.11
N ALA A 7 -54.65 4.45 13.83
CA ALA A 7 -54.70 3.83 12.51
C ALA A 7 -56.04 4.16 11.84
N VAL A 8 -56.04 4.30 10.51
CA VAL A 8 -57.23 4.11 9.68
C VAL A 8 -56.84 3.23 8.49
N SER A 9 -57.45 2.06 8.44
CA SER A 9 -57.51 1.13 7.32
C SER A 9 -58.69 1.48 6.40
N TYR A 10 -58.60 1.22 5.09
CA TYR A 10 -59.63 0.44 4.36
C TYR A 10 -59.22 0.12 2.90
N THR A 11 -59.33 -1.18 2.60
CA THR A 11 -59.68 -1.88 1.35
C THR A 11 -58.90 -1.74 0.03
N SER A 12 -58.59 -2.94 -0.46
CA SER A 12 -58.08 -3.37 -1.75
C SER A 12 -59.02 -3.13 -2.93
N ILE A 13 -58.46 -2.87 -4.12
CA ILE A 13 -58.94 -3.41 -5.41
C ILE A 13 -57.73 -3.85 -6.26
N SER A 14 -57.96 -4.91 -7.01
CA SER A 14 -57.06 -5.86 -7.66
C SER A 14 -56.45 -5.45 -9.01
N ARG A 15 -55.27 -6.04 -9.26
CA ARG A 15 -54.67 -6.55 -10.53
C ARG A 15 -54.53 -5.60 -11.72
N LEU A 16 -53.29 -5.48 -12.20
CA LEU A 16 -52.88 -5.73 -13.58
C LEU A 16 -51.35 -5.90 -13.62
N SER A 17 -50.88 -7.01 -14.19
CA SER A 17 -49.48 -7.22 -14.58
C SER A 17 -49.23 -6.58 -15.95
N PRO A 18 -48.00 -6.16 -16.25
CA PRO A 18 -47.33 -6.85 -17.34
C PRO A 18 -45.86 -7.17 -17.06
N SER A 19 -45.46 -8.26 -17.72
CA SER A 19 -44.11 -8.77 -17.88
C SER A 19 -43.19 -7.80 -18.62
N SER A 20 -41.92 -7.74 -18.21
CA SER A 20 -40.81 -7.87 -19.17
C SER A 20 -39.49 -8.10 -18.43
N SER A 21 -38.80 -9.15 -18.87
CA SER A 21 -37.48 -9.61 -18.48
C SER A 21 -36.39 -8.55 -18.56
N THR A 22 -35.56 -8.43 -17.53
CA THR A 22 -34.21 -7.87 -17.65
C THR A 22 -33.22 -8.82 -16.99
N THR A 23 -32.42 -9.49 -17.80
CA THR A 23 -31.35 -10.40 -17.39
C THR A 23 -30.28 -9.63 -16.62
N ARG A 24 -30.27 -9.72 -15.29
CA ARG A 24 -29.14 -9.30 -14.46
C ARG A 24 -27.99 -10.30 -14.67
N LYS A 25 -26.94 -9.89 -15.40
CA LYS A 25 -25.63 -10.57 -15.36
C LYS A 25 -25.13 -10.58 -13.92
N ARG A 26 -25.02 -11.76 -13.31
CA ARG A 26 -24.30 -11.99 -12.05
C ARG A 26 -22.84 -11.58 -12.27
N MET A 27 -22.43 -10.46 -11.69
CA MET A 27 -21.01 -10.16 -11.47
C MET A 27 -20.50 -11.14 -10.41
N HIS A 28 -19.60 -12.04 -10.79
CA HIS A 28 -18.82 -12.82 -9.85
C HIS A 28 -17.90 -11.87 -9.09
N ARG A 29 -18.25 -11.58 -7.83
CA ARG A 29 -17.37 -10.95 -6.86
C ARG A 29 -16.21 -11.92 -6.62
N ARG A 30 -15.02 -11.61 -7.14
CA ARG A 30 -13.79 -12.32 -6.77
C ARG A 30 -13.50 -11.96 -5.31
N GLU A 31 -13.37 -12.98 -4.46
CA GLU A 31 -12.95 -12.77 -3.08
C GLU A 31 -11.47 -12.36 -3.03
N PRO A 32 -11.08 -11.48 -2.09
CA PRO A 32 -9.68 -11.07 -1.95
C PRO A 32 -8.83 -12.25 -1.49
N ARG A 33 -7.70 -12.48 -2.19
CA ARG A 33 -6.70 -13.47 -1.78
C ARG A 33 -6.10 -13.02 -0.45
N THR A 34 -6.27 -13.83 0.59
CA THR A 34 -5.59 -13.65 1.88
C THR A 34 -4.12 -14.06 1.74
N TYR A 35 -3.24 -13.15 2.14
CA TYR A 35 -1.79 -13.36 2.20
C TYR A 35 -1.44 -14.35 3.34
N ASP A 36 -0.67 -15.39 3.03
CA ASP A 36 -0.15 -16.38 3.97
C ASP A 36 1.35 -16.08 4.25
N PRO A 37 1.74 -15.75 5.49
CA PRO A 37 3.08 -15.28 5.81
C PRO A 37 4.13 -16.40 5.98
N THR A 38 3.80 -17.67 5.73
CA THR A 38 4.65 -18.80 6.14
C THR A 38 5.68 -19.29 5.11
N ASN A 39 5.64 -18.81 3.86
CA ASN A 39 6.62 -19.16 2.83
C ASN A 39 7.52 -17.97 2.52
N GLY A 40 8.78 -18.03 2.94
CA GLY A 40 9.81 -17.02 2.72
C GLY A 40 10.33 -16.92 1.28
N GLU A 41 9.45 -16.82 0.29
CA GLU A 41 9.82 -16.46 -1.08
C GLU A 41 9.53 -14.98 -1.33
N ALA A 42 10.54 -14.24 -1.78
CA ALA A 42 10.38 -12.86 -2.22
C ALA A 42 9.50 -12.84 -3.49
N HIS A 43 8.22 -12.49 -3.34
CA HIS A 43 7.35 -12.23 -4.50
C HIS A 43 7.86 -11.00 -5.27
N MET A 44 8.56 -11.24 -6.39
CA MET A 44 8.89 -10.16 -7.34
C MET A 44 7.62 -9.74 -8.09
N LEU A 45 7.11 -8.57 -7.75
CA LEU A 45 5.96 -7.94 -8.43
C LEU A 45 6.39 -7.31 -9.77
N THR A 46 7.62 -6.80 -9.81
CA THR A 46 8.42 -6.42 -10.98
C THR A 46 9.90 -6.56 -10.60
N ASP A 47 10.82 -6.68 -11.56
CA ASP A 47 12.27 -6.68 -11.28
C ASP A 47 12.78 -5.35 -10.70
N LYS A 48 11.93 -4.33 -10.67
CA LYS A 48 12.22 -2.99 -10.19
C LYS A 48 11.92 -2.79 -8.71
N ILE A 49 11.15 -3.67 -8.09
CA ILE A 49 10.86 -3.59 -6.66
C ILE A 49 11.38 -4.82 -5.92
N GLN A 50 11.99 -4.59 -4.77
CA GLN A 50 12.30 -5.64 -3.82
C GLN A 50 11.71 -5.26 -2.47
N ILE A 51 10.88 -6.14 -1.92
CA ILE A 51 10.30 -5.99 -0.57
C ILE A 51 10.94 -7.04 0.32
N THR A 52 11.38 -6.64 1.51
CA THR A 52 12.02 -7.52 2.48
C THR A 52 11.46 -7.21 3.86
N THR A 53 10.81 -8.19 4.47
CA THR A 53 10.42 -8.10 5.89
C THR A 53 11.65 -8.30 6.75
N LEU A 54 11.97 -7.33 7.61
CA LEU A 54 13.07 -7.50 8.56
C LEU A 54 12.70 -8.58 9.57
N PRO A 55 13.60 -9.54 9.85
CA PRO A 55 13.31 -10.63 10.77
C PRO A 55 13.12 -10.09 12.18
N ILE A 56 12.12 -10.62 12.89
CA ILE A 56 11.96 -10.38 14.33
C ILE A 56 12.76 -11.45 15.06
N THR A 57 13.86 -11.04 15.71
CA THR A 57 14.76 -11.98 16.39
C THR A 57 15.62 -11.30 17.46
N ASP A 58 15.93 -12.03 18.52
CA ASP A 58 16.90 -11.65 19.55
C ASP A 58 18.36 -11.95 19.13
N THR A 59 18.55 -12.85 18.15
CA THR A 59 19.85 -13.22 17.60
C THR A 59 20.47 -12.02 16.89
N PHE A 60 21.74 -11.72 17.20
CA PHE A 60 22.41 -10.57 16.61
C PHE A 60 22.56 -10.73 15.10
N THR A 61 21.85 -9.88 14.37
CA THR A 61 22.02 -9.66 12.94
C THR A 61 22.01 -8.16 12.68
N GLN A 62 22.63 -7.78 11.57
CA GLN A 62 22.83 -6.40 11.15
C GLN A 62 21.52 -5.70 10.77
N GLN A 63 20.57 -6.48 10.22
CA GLN A 63 19.24 -6.02 9.84
C GLN A 63 18.19 -6.91 10.52
N ARG A 64 17.40 -6.32 11.42
CA ARG A 64 16.39 -7.02 12.24
C ARG A 64 15.48 -6.06 12.98
N ARG A 65 14.41 -6.62 13.52
CA ARG A 65 13.56 -6.02 14.54
C ARG A 65 13.71 -6.80 15.85
N LEU A 66 13.74 -6.09 16.97
CA LEU A 66 13.69 -6.64 18.31
C LEU A 66 12.48 -6.05 19.03
N LEU A 67 11.49 -6.90 19.32
CA LEU A 67 10.26 -6.51 20.03
C LEU A 67 10.35 -6.94 21.49
N GLN A 68 10.13 -6.02 22.41
CA GLN A 68 10.18 -6.25 23.86
C GLN A 68 9.10 -5.41 24.55
N ASP A 69 8.82 -5.69 25.83
CA ASP A 69 7.84 -4.90 26.61
C ASP A 69 8.19 -3.41 26.70
N ARG A 70 9.48 -3.06 26.57
CA ARG A 70 9.98 -1.68 26.55
C ARG A 70 9.91 -0.99 25.17
N GLY A 71 9.34 -1.67 24.17
CA GLY A 71 9.19 -1.15 22.81
C GLY A 71 10.00 -1.92 21.76
N GLU A 72 10.15 -1.30 20.59
CA GLU A 72 10.81 -1.88 19.42
C GLU A 72 12.15 -1.20 19.14
N LEU A 73 13.15 -2.01 18.78
CA LEU A 73 14.37 -1.58 18.09
C LEU A 73 14.36 -2.14 16.67
N ALA A 74 14.53 -1.29 15.66
CA ALA A 74 14.71 -1.69 14.27
C ALA A 74 16.10 -1.30 13.78
N LEU A 75 16.90 -2.29 13.37
CA LEU A 75 18.15 -2.09 12.64
C LEU A 75 17.82 -2.22 11.15
N ILE A 76 17.70 -1.09 10.47
CA ILE A 76 17.08 -1.01 9.12
C ILE A 76 18.10 -1.22 8.00
N GLU A 77 19.21 -0.49 8.06
CA GLU A 77 20.27 -0.50 7.06
C GLU A 77 21.62 -0.63 7.77
N ASP A 78 22.54 -1.39 7.18
CA ASP A 78 23.89 -1.56 7.72
C ASP A 78 24.90 -1.63 6.57
N GLY A 79 25.79 -0.63 6.52
CA GLY A 79 26.87 -0.55 5.55
C GLY A 79 26.58 0.22 4.26
N THR A 80 25.31 0.40 3.86
CA THR A 80 24.99 1.21 2.67
C THR A 80 25.09 2.70 2.99
N PRO A 81 25.94 3.49 2.30
CA PRO A 81 25.99 4.92 2.50
C PRO A 81 24.67 5.56 2.04
N PHE A 82 24.17 6.52 2.81
CA PHE A 82 23.09 7.39 2.37
C PHE A 82 23.47 8.84 2.64
N ARG A 83 23.05 9.71 1.72
CA ARG A 83 23.28 11.17 1.81
C ARG A 83 21.97 11.95 1.94
N HIS A 84 20.86 11.23 1.88
CA HIS A 84 19.52 11.74 2.13
C HIS A 84 18.77 10.77 3.06
N LEU A 85 18.08 11.33 4.05
CA LEU A 85 17.15 10.64 4.92
C LEU A 85 15.90 11.50 5.05
N GLY A 86 14.79 10.95 4.60
CA GLY A 86 13.46 11.51 4.74
C GLY A 86 12.62 10.70 5.73
N TYR A 87 11.63 11.37 6.30
CA TYR A 87 10.54 10.72 6.99
C TYR A 87 9.24 11.34 6.51
N PHE A 88 8.24 10.52 6.25
CA PHE A 88 6.90 11.00 6.00
C PHE A 88 5.87 10.18 6.77
N SER A 89 4.78 10.86 7.12
CA SER A 89 3.52 10.20 7.40
C SER A 89 2.53 10.45 6.26
N LEU A 90 1.60 9.51 6.10
CA LEU A 90 0.51 9.63 5.15
C LEU A 90 -0.77 9.12 5.81
N ARG A 91 -1.83 9.93 5.75
CA ARG A 91 -3.16 9.60 6.28
C ARG A 91 -4.06 9.04 5.18
N PRO A 92 -5.01 8.15 5.52
CA PRO A 92 -6.02 7.72 4.57
C PRO A 92 -6.86 8.91 4.11
N GLY A 93 -7.16 8.97 2.83
CA GLY A 93 -7.98 10.03 2.27
C GLY A 93 -7.98 10.01 0.75
N SER A 94 -9.12 10.39 0.15
CA SER A 94 -9.23 10.50 -1.29
C SER A 94 -8.25 11.55 -1.82
N GLY A 95 -7.36 11.14 -2.73
CA GLY A 95 -6.34 12.01 -3.32
C GLY A 95 -5.12 12.26 -2.44
N PHE A 96 -5.04 11.66 -1.25
CA PHE A 96 -3.84 11.75 -0.41
C PHE A 96 -2.85 10.67 -0.80
N TYR A 97 -1.69 11.08 -1.33
CA TYR A 97 -0.61 10.18 -1.68
C TYR A 97 0.78 10.81 -1.47
N ARG A 98 1.79 9.94 -1.47
CA ARG A 98 3.22 10.29 -1.65
C ARG A 98 3.76 9.51 -2.86
N GLY A 99 4.83 10.02 -3.46
CA GLY A 99 5.26 9.55 -4.79
C GLY A 99 4.42 10.20 -5.89
N GLY A 100 3.99 9.41 -6.87
CA GLY A 100 3.41 9.92 -8.11
C GLY A 100 4.47 10.39 -9.09
N HIS A 101 5.65 9.78 -9.05
CA HIS A 101 6.80 10.09 -9.87
C HIS A 101 7.65 8.85 -10.10
N TYR A 102 8.72 9.01 -10.88
CA TYR A 102 9.80 8.06 -11.05
C TYR A 102 11.13 8.78 -11.12
N HIS A 103 12.21 8.03 -10.94
CA HIS A 103 13.57 8.50 -11.14
C HIS A 103 14.26 7.84 -12.33
N LEU A 104 15.12 8.57 -13.04
CA LEU A 104 15.91 7.99 -14.13
C LEU A 104 17.17 7.28 -13.62
N ARG A 105 17.73 7.74 -12.49
CA ARG A 105 19.01 7.27 -11.95
C ARG A 105 18.92 6.78 -10.51
N LYS A 106 18.16 7.46 -9.66
CA LYS A 106 18.09 7.16 -8.22
C LYS A 106 17.46 5.79 -7.95
N THR A 107 18.09 5.05 -7.06
CA THR A 107 17.47 3.91 -6.37
C THR A 107 17.05 4.38 -4.98
N GLU A 108 15.80 4.13 -4.63
CA GLU A 108 15.24 4.55 -3.35
C GLU A 108 15.04 3.37 -2.42
N PHE A 109 15.19 3.64 -1.13
CA PHE A 109 14.87 2.70 -0.07
C PHE A 109 13.83 3.31 0.84
N PHE A 110 12.87 2.48 1.24
CA PHE A 110 11.83 2.85 2.20
C PHE A 110 11.79 1.83 3.32
N TYR A 111 11.49 2.25 4.54
CA TYR A 111 11.18 1.38 5.66
C TYR A 111 9.87 1.82 6.30
N VAL A 112 8.88 0.92 6.34
CA VAL A 112 7.61 1.18 7.00
C VAL A 112 7.79 0.99 8.50
N VAL A 113 7.76 2.11 9.24
CA VAL A 113 7.88 2.13 10.70
C VAL A 113 6.60 1.60 11.35
N GLY A 114 5.45 2.01 10.82
CA GLY A 114 4.15 1.65 11.37
C GLY A 114 3.02 1.96 10.39
N GLY A 115 1.89 1.28 10.53
CA GLY A 115 0.71 1.45 9.69
C GLY A 115 0.69 0.55 8.46
N ARG A 116 -0.12 0.94 7.47
CA ARG A 116 -0.41 0.14 6.27
C ARG A 116 -0.61 1.03 5.05
N ALA A 117 0.19 0.81 4.01
CA ALA A 117 0.13 1.57 2.76
C ALA A 117 -0.07 0.65 1.57
N HIS A 118 -0.98 1.02 0.68
CA HIS A 118 -1.05 0.47 -0.66
C HIS A 118 -0.02 1.16 -1.55
N ILE A 119 0.80 0.40 -2.28
CA ILE A 119 1.75 0.93 -3.26
C ILE A 119 1.36 0.47 -4.66
N ARG A 120 1.26 1.41 -5.58
CA ARG A 120 1.08 1.16 -7.02
C ARG A 120 2.39 1.42 -7.74
N LEU A 121 2.70 0.57 -8.71
CA LEU A 121 3.98 0.56 -9.41
C LEU A 121 3.75 0.41 -10.91
N VAL A 122 4.53 1.15 -11.71
CA VAL A 122 4.63 0.95 -13.15
C VAL A 122 6.11 0.89 -13.53
N ASP A 123 6.54 -0.25 -14.06
CA ASP A 123 7.86 -0.39 -14.68
C ASP A 123 7.83 0.24 -16.07
N LEU A 124 8.54 1.34 -16.25
CA LEU A 124 8.55 2.10 -17.50
C LEU A 124 9.38 1.44 -18.61
N ASP A 125 10.14 0.40 -18.30
CA ASP A 125 10.88 -0.36 -19.30
C ASP A 125 10.02 -1.43 -19.98
N THR A 126 9.07 -2.00 -19.22
CA THR A 126 8.22 -3.11 -19.68
C THR A 126 6.76 -2.72 -19.86
N GLY A 127 6.33 -1.62 -19.24
CA GLY A 127 4.92 -1.22 -19.13
C GLY A 127 4.14 -2.04 -18.09
N GLN A 128 4.78 -2.96 -17.36
CA GLN A 128 4.12 -3.79 -16.37
C GLN A 128 3.64 -2.96 -15.18
N ARG A 129 2.38 -3.16 -14.80
CA ARG A 129 1.77 -2.57 -13.61
C ARG A 129 1.66 -3.61 -12.52
N SER A 130 1.89 -3.20 -11.28
CA SER A 130 1.70 -4.05 -10.11
C SER A 130 1.29 -3.22 -8.90
N GLU A 131 0.62 -3.87 -7.97
CA GLU A 131 0.20 -3.26 -6.71
C GLU A 131 0.40 -4.24 -5.57
N THR A 132 0.67 -3.71 -4.38
CA THR A 132 0.77 -4.51 -3.15
C THR A 132 0.53 -3.64 -1.93
N VAL A 133 0.39 -4.28 -0.79
CA VAL A 133 0.34 -3.60 0.51
C VAL A 133 1.70 -3.71 1.20
N LEU A 134 2.09 -2.61 1.84
CA LEU A 134 3.25 -2.49 2.69
C LEU A 134 2.83 -2.33 4.14
N GLU A 135 3.52 -3.02 5.03
CA GLU A 135 3.23 -3.11 6.46
C GLU A 135 4.48 -2.87 7.30
N ALA A 136 4.27 -2.57 8.59
CA ALA A 136 5.35 -2.27 9.53
C ALA A 136 6.44 -3.35 9.55
N GLY A 137 7.70 -2.92 9.48
CA GLY A 137 8.86 -3.79 9.44
C GLY A 137 9.32 -4.22 8.05
N GLN A 138 8.62 -3.81 6.99
CA GLN A 138 9.05 -4.05 5.63
C GLN A 138 9.99 -2.94 5.14
N ARG A 139 11.13 -3.35 4.57
CA ARG A 139 11.99 -2.52 3.75
C ARG A 139 11.64 -2.72 2.28
N VAL A 140 11.60 -1.63 1.53
CA VAL A 140 11.36 -1.61 0.09
C VAL A 140 12.55 -0.99 -0.60
N LYS A 141 13.01 -1.58 -1.70
CA LYS A 141 13.95 -0.99 -2.64
C LYS A 141 13.24 -0.78 -3.96
N ILE A 142 13.26 0.44 -4.48
CA ILE A 142 12.69 0.80 -5.79
C ILE A 142 13.84 1.21 -6.71
N LYS A 143 14.00 0.50 -7.82
CA LYS A 143 15.00 0.77 -8.84
C LYS A 143 14.55 1.91 -9.78
N PRO A 144 15.49 2.53 -10.51
CA PRO A 144 15.15 3.58 -11.47
C PRO A 144 14.15 3.10 -12.51
N ARG A 145 13.40 4.07 -13.04
CA ARG A 145 12.37 3.93 -14.07
C ARG A 145 11.18 3.09 -13.60
N CYS A 146 10.95 3.03 -12.30
CA CYS A 146 9.73 2.52 -11.70
C CYS A 146 8.92 3.68 -11.13
N ALA A 147 7.82 4.03 -11.80
CA ALA A 147 6.88 4.97 -11.23
C ALA A 147 6.22 4.32 -10.02
N HIS A 148 6.08 5.07 -8.94
CA HIS A 148 5.53 4.54 -7.69
C HIS A 148 4.64 5.57 -6.99
N ARG A 149 3.57 5.10 -6.33
CA ARG A 149 2.65 5.93 -5.54
C ARG A 149 2.21 5.17 -4.29
N PHE A 150 2.36 5.83 -3.15
CA PHE A 150 1.90 5.34 -1.84
C PHE A 150 0.56 5.98 -1.50
N GLU A 151 -0.40 5.15 -1.12
CA GLU A 151 -1.73 5.54 -0.63
C GLU A 151 -1.92 4.87 0.73
N ALA A 152 -2.34 5.63 1.75
CA ALA A 152 -2.53 5.08 3.08
C ALA A 152 -3.88 4.37 3.20
N GLU A 153 -3.88 3.10 3.61
CA GLU A 153 -5.09 2.41 4.06
C GLU A 153 -5.35 2.69 5.54
N GLN A 154 -4.26 2.82 6.31
CA GLN A 154 -4.20 3.31 7.67
C GLN A 154 -3.11 4.38 7.74
N GLU A 155 -3.14 5.25 8.76
CA GLU A 155 -2.04 6.21 8.93
C GLU A 155 -0.71 5.45 8.98
N VAL A 156 0.18 5.80 8.07
CA VAL A 156 1.46 5.10 7.86
C VAL A 156 2.60 6.06 8.11
N HIS A 157 3.68 5.52 8.65
CA HIS A 157 4.93 6.22 8.96
C HIS A 157 6.07 5.52 8.24
N VAL A 158 6.81 6.25 7.42
CA VAL A 158 7.81 5.69 6.52
C VAL A 158 9.09 6.51 6.59
N ILE A 159 10.21 5.80 6.71
CA ILE A 159 11.55 6.36 6.49
C ILE A 159 11.91 6.14 5.03
N GLU A 160 12.45 7.16 4.39
CA GLU A 160 12.99 7.12 3.02
C GLU A 160 14.48 7.42 3.08
N TYR A 161 15.31 6.71 2.33
CA TYR A 161 16.74 6.99 2.25
C TYR A 161 17.33 6.54 0.91
N TYR A 162 18.41 7.20 0.49
CA TYR A 162 19.15 6.85 -0.72
C TYR A 162 20.57 7.43 -0.73
N ASP A 163 21.40 6.83 -1.58
CA ASP A 163 22.77 7.27 -1.83
C ASP A 163 22.77 8.44 -2.83
N GLY A 164 22.57 9.66 -2.32
CA GLY A 164 22.55 10.86 -3.14
C GLY A 164 21.95 12.05 -2.40
N VAL A 165 22.07 13.24 -3.00
CA VAL A 165 21.31 14.42 -2.60
C VAL A 165 20.11 14.58 -3.53
N TYR A 166 19.12 15.38 -3.13
CA TYR A 166 17.98 15.68 -4.00
C TYR A 166 18.45 16.30 -5.32
N ASP A 167 17.95 15.76 -6.43
CA ASP A 167 18.20 16.24 -7.79
C ASP A 167 16.87 16.35 -8.52
N ARG A 168 16.48 17.59 -8.85
CA ARG A 168 15.22 17.89 -9.54
C ARG A 168 15.18 17.29 -10.94
N GLU A 169 16.31 17.21 -11.62
CA GLU A 169 16.38 16.66 -12.99
C GLU A 169 16.31 15.13 -13.02
N ASP A 170 16.27 14.48 -11.85
CA ASP A 170 15.98 13.06 -11.72
C ASP A 170 14.55 12.78 -11.25
N ASP A 171 13.75 13.79 -10.92
CA ASP A 171 12.42 13.63 -10.29
C ASP A 171 11.30 13.96 -11.29
N HIS A 172 10.74 12.93 -11.92
CA HIS A 172 9.81 13.07 -13.03
C HIS A 172 8.38 12.68 -12.64
N PRO A 173 7.39 13.57 -12.77
CA PRO A 173 6.02 13.27 -12.42
C PRO A 173 5.44 12.16 -13.31
N TYR A 174 4.59 11.32 -12.73
CA TYR A 174 3.85 10.27 -13.42
C TYR A 174 2.44 10.17 -12.85
N GLN A 175 1.45 9.98 -13.72
CA GLN A 175 0.04 10.01 -13.33
C GLN A 175 -0.74 8.75 -13.73
N ASP A 176 -0.23 7.96 -14.66
CA ASP A 176 -0.94 6.83 -15.26
C ASP A 176 -0.71 5.52 -14.48
N PHE A 177 -1.12 5.49 -13.21
CA PHE A 177 -1.05 4.31 -12.33
C PHE A 177 -2.24 3.37 -12.50
#